data_AF-A0A4P9TH13-F1
#
_entry.id   AF-A0A4P9TH13-F1
#
_cell.length_a   1.000
_cell.length_b   1.000
_cell.length_c   1.000
_cell.angle_alpha   90.00
_cell.angle_beta   90.00
_cell.angle_gamma   90.00
#
_symmetry.space_group_name_H-M   'P 1'
#
loop_
_entity.id
_entity.type
_entity.pdbx_description
1 polymer ?
#
loop_
_entity_poly.entity_id
_entity_poly.type
_entity_poly.pdbx_seq_one_letter_code
_entity_poly.pdbx_strand_id
1 'polypeptide(L)'
;MTTGPKLRLGKTLVPGLLAVGLFGVMALITLNTAFEPMTTAAGAGFPSDVSITAELGYALFGFDELQTIGGTEPFLAAVLLVAVALDAALDASLVLAKREEGGEPVSALSSTGEASSDEGREPAVADGGNRSDGSFRTQTGGENR
;
A
#
# COMPACT_ATOMS: atom_id res chain seq x y z
N MET A 1 -23.79 43.83 -23.35
CA MET A 1 -24.68 42.91 -22.62
C MET A 1 -23.86 41.70 -22.20
N THR A 2 -23.43 41.63 -20.94
CA THR A 2 -22.68 40.49 -20.42
C THR A 2 -23.67 39.57 -19.72
N THR A 3 -23.84 38.37 -20.26
CA THR A 3 -24.72 37.36 -19.68
C THR A 3 -24.06 36.85 -18.39
N GLY A 4 -24.72 37.02 -17.25
CA GLY A 4 -24.21 36.57 -15.95
C GLY A 4 -24.14 35.05 -15.83
N PRO A 5 -23.32 34.52 -14.89
CA PRO A 5 -23.16 33.08 -14.69
C PRO A 5 -24.50 32.42 -14.31
N LYS A 6 -24.87 31.38 -15.09
CA LYS A 6 -26.07 30.57 -14.84
C LYS A 6 -25.68 29.31 -14.08
N LEU A 7 -26.29 29.09 -12.92
CA LEU A 7 -26.12 27.87 -12.15
C LEU A 7 -26.74 26.68 -12.92
N ARG A 8 -25.97 25.59 -13.07
CA ARG A 8 -26.42 24.37 -13.75
C ARG A 8 -27.27 23.53 -12.79
N LEU A 9 -28.56 23.88 -12.66
CA LEU A 9 -29.55 23.19 -11.82
C LEU A 9 -30.08 21.89 -12.46
N GLY A 10 -29.19 21.05 -13.00
CA GLY A 10 -29.54 19.79 -13.69
C GLY A 10 -29.01 18.54 -12.98
N LYS A 11 -28.73 17.48 -13.74
CA LYS A 11 -28.13 16.22 -13.24
C LYS A 11 -26.81 16.43 -12.48
N THR A 12 -26.14 17.56 -12.70
CA THR A 12 -24.92 18.01 -12.01
C THR A 12 -25.14 18.40 -10.55
N LEU A 13 -26.39 18.58 -10.09
CA LEU A 13 -26.71 18.78 -8.67
C LEU A 13 -26.73 17.49 -7.86
N VAL A 14 -26.88 16.34 -8.50
CA VAL A 14 -26.99 15.04 -7.81
C VAL A 14 -25.77 14.77 -6.91
N PRO A 15 -24.52 14.96 -7.36
CA PRO A 15 -23.34 14.79 -6.50
C PRO A 15 -23.32 15.79 -5.33
N GLY A 16 -23.74 17.04 -5.57
CA GLY A 16 -23.81 18.07 -4.53
C GLY A 16 -24.86 17.74 -3.46
N LEU A 17 -26.01 17.23 -3.88
CA LEU A 17 -27.06 16.78 -2.96
C LEU A 17 -26.61 15.57 -2.14
N LEU A 18 -25.90 14.61 -2.75
CA LEU A 18 -25.30 13.49 -2.03
C LEU A 18 -24.27 13.95 -1.00
N ALA A 19 -23.42 14.93 -1.34
CA ALA A 19 -22.45 15.47 -0.40
C ALA A 19 -23.14 16.13 0.82
N VAL A 20 -24.19 16.93 0.60
CA VAL A 20 -24.98 17.53 1.69
C VAL A 20 -25.70 16.47 2.52
N GLY A 21 -26.25 15.44 1.86
CA GLY A 21 -26.87 14.30 2.54
C GLY A 21 -25.88 13.57 3.44
N LEU A 22 -24.70 13.23 2.91
CA LEU A 22 -23.62 12.60 3.68
C LEU A 22 -23.16 13.47 4.84
N PHE A 23 -23.02 14.78 4.62
CA PHE A 23 -22.71 15.73 5.69
C PHE A 23 -23.77 15.72 6.78
N GLY A 24 -25.05 15.72 6.42
CA GLY A 24 -26.16 15.63 7.37
C GLY A 24 -26.13 14.34 8.19
N VAL A 25 -25.83 13.20 7.55
CA VAL A 25 -25.65 11.91 8.23
C VAL A 25 -24.47 11.96 9.21
N MET A 26 -23.32 12.48 8.78
CA MET A 26 -22.15 12.64 9.64
C MET A 26 -22.40 13.57 10.82
N ALA A 27 -23.12 14.68 10.60
CA ALA A 27 -23.51 15.60 11.65
C ALA A 27 -24.47 14.93 12.64
N LEU A 28 -25.45 14.16 12.15
CA LEU A 28 -26.38 13.42 12.99
C LEU A 28 -25.64 12.40 13.87
N ILE A 29 -24.73 11.62 13.29
CA ILE A 29 -23.88 10.69 14.04
C ILE A 29 -23.11 11.46 15.10
N THR A 30 -22.38 12.51 14.72
CA THR A 30 -21.54 13.29 15.64
C THR A 30 -22.33 13.86 16.82
N LEU A 31 -23.55 14.37 16.58
CA LEU A 31 -24.39 14.96 17.62
C LEU A 31 -25.11 13.93 18.50
N ASN A 32 -25.33 12.71 18.00
CA ASN A 32 -26.01 11.64 18.74
C ASN A 32 -25.04 10.61 19.34
N THR A 33 -23.75 10.67 18.99
CA THR A 33 -22.74 9.82 19.60
C THR A 33 -22.49 10.30 21.01
N ALA A 34 -22.93 9.52 21.99
CA ALA A 34 -22.63 9.78 23.39
C ALA A 34 -21.17 9.40 23.65
N PHE A 35 -20.31 10.41 23.80
CA PHE A 35 -19.00 10.22 24.41
C PHE A 35 -19.18 10.33 25.92
N GLU A 36 -18.83 9.28 26.64
CA GLU A 36 -18.67 9.34 28.10
C GLU A 36 -17.80 10.55 28.44
N PRO A 37 -18.22 11.44 29.36
CA PRO A 37 -17.40 12.57 29.74
C PRO A 37 -16.04 12.03 30.20
N MET A 38 -14.97 12.65 29.71
CA MET A 38 -13.56 12.34 30.03
C MET A 38 -13.27 12.35 31.55
N THR A 39 -14.25 12.55 32.42
CA THR A 39 -14.10 12.53 33.87
C THR A 39 -14.68 11.28 34.53
N THR A 40 -15.50 10.47 33.83
CA THR A 40 -16.30 9.41 34.49
C THR A 40 -16.03 7.98 33.98
N ALA A 41 -15.84 7.73 32.67
CA ALA A 41 -15.43 6.40 32.18
C ALA A 41 -14.13 6.36 31.34
N ALA A 42 -13.57 7.52 30.96
CA ALA A 42 -12.36 7.61 30.13
C ALA A 42 -11.32 8.62 30.67
N GLY A 43 -11.38 8.94 31.97
CA GLY A 43 -10.62 10.03 32.58
C GLY A 43 -9.30 9.71 33.25
N ALA A 44 -8.92 8.44 33.31
CA ALA A 44 -7.64 8.05 33.86
C ALA A 44 -6.48 8.17 32.84
N GLY A 45 -6.79 8.45 31.56
CA GLY A 45 -5.86 8.13 30.48
C GLY A 45 -5.66 6.60 30.38
N PHE A 46 -4.88 6.17 29.40
CA PHE A 46 -4.46 4.76 29.37
C PHE A 46 -3.57 4.51 30.60
N PRO A 47 -3.76 3.41 31.35
CA PRO A 47 -2.90 3.08 32.48
C PRO A 47 -1.43 3.08 32.05
N SER A 48 -0.53 3.68 32.84
CA SER A 48 0.88 3.81 32.47
C SER A 48 1.62 2.48 32.36
N ASP A 49 1.06 1.43 32.94
CA ASP A 49 1.54 0.06 32.94
C ASP A 49 1.00 -0.79 31.77
N VAL A 50 0.09 -0.26 30.96
CA VAL A 50 -0.50 -0.97 29.82
C VAL A 50 -0.03 -0.38 28.49
N SER A 51 0.43 -1.24 27.59
CA SER A 51 0.86 -0.84 26.26
C SER A 51 -0.34 -0.62 25.33
N ILE A 52 -0.55 0.64 24.93
CA ILE A 52 -1.57 1.01 23.93
C ILE A 52 -1.39 0.21 22.64
N THR A 53 -0.14 0.06 22.18
CA THR A 53 0.18 -0.67 20.96
C THR A 53 -0.19 -2.15 21.07
N ALA A 54 0.02 -2.76 22.24
CA ALA A 54 -0.34 -4.16 22.47
C ALA A 54 -1.86 -4.36 22.51
N GLU A 55 -2.57 -3.53 23.28
CA GLU A 55 -4.05 -3.59 23.38
C GLU A 55 -4.71 -3.36 22.02
N LEU A 56 -4.17 -2.44 21.21
CA LEU A 56 -4.62 -2.24 19.82
C LEU A 56 -4.35 -3.46 18.95
N GLY A 57 -3.16 -4.08 19.08
CA GLY A 57 -2.83 -5.32 18.39
C GLY A 57 -3.80 -6.45 18.73
N TYR A 58 -4.15 -6.60 20.01
CA TYR A 58 -5.14 -7.58 20.46
C TYR A 58 -6.54 -7.30 19.90
N ALA A 59 -6.99 -6.04 19.89
CA ALA A 59 -8.27 -5.66 19.28
C ALA A 59 -8.31 -5.90 17.77
N LEU A 60 -7.20 -5.66 17.07
CA LEU A 60 -7.08 -5.88 15.61
C LEU A 60 -7.22 -7.35 15.21
N PHE A 61 -6.75 -8.27 16.06
CA PHE A 61 -6.80 -9.71 15.78
C PHE A 61 -7.91 -10.47 16.54
N GLY A 62 -8.70 -9.77 17.36
CA GLY A 62 -9.77 -10.39 18.15
C GLY A 62 -9.23 -11.28 19.28
N PHE A 63 -8.15 -10.86 19.93
CA PHE A 63 -7.58 -11.53 21.09
C PHE A 63 -8.07 -10.92 22.39
N ASP A 64 -9.39 -10.94 22.61
CA ASP A 64 -10.06 -10.35 23.77
C ASP A 64 -9.50 -10.86 25.11
N GLU A 65 -9.11 -12.14 25.18
CA GLU A 65 -8.54 -12.76 26.39
C GLU A 65 -7.18 -12.19 26.81
N LEU A 66 -6.46 -11.57 25.88
CA LEU A 66 -5.14 -10.97 26.13
C LEU A 66 -5.24 -9.47 26.48
N GLN A 67 -6.44 -8.88 26.39
CA GLN A 67 -6.65 -7.48 26.69
C GLN A 67 -6.78 -7.25 28.18
N THR A 68 -6.03 -6.27 28.67
CA THR A 68 -6.01 -5.88 30.08
C THR A 68 -7.14 -4.90 30.41
N ILE A 69 -7.43 -3.99 29.48
CA ILE A 69 -8.47 -2.97 29.65
C ILE A 69 -9.82 -3.49 29.15
N GLY A 70 -9.80 -4.29 28.08
CA GLY A 70 -10.99 -4.82 27.43
C GLY A 70 -11.91 -3.71 26.90
N GLY A 71 -13.14 -4.08 26.55
CA GLY A 71 -14.19 -3.13 26.13
C GLY A 71 -14.00 -2.55 24.72
N THR A 72 -12.96 -2.95 23.99
CA THR A 72 -12.82 -2.64 22.57
C THR A 72 -13.52 -3.68 21.72
N GLU A 73 -14.26 -3.22 20.70
CA GLU A 73 -14.81 -4.12 19.69
C GLU A 73 -13.68 -4.73 18.83
N PRO A 74 -13.80 -6.00 18.41
CA PRO A 74 -12.81 -6.62 17.54
C PRO A 74 -12.81 -5.99 16.15
N PHE A 75 -11.65 -5.54 15.68
CA PHE A 75 -11.45 -4.94 14.36
C PHE A 75 -10.98 -5.95 13.30
N LEU A 76 -11.06 -7.25 13.59
CA LEU A 76 -10.58 -8.32 12.70
C LEU A 76 -11.19 -8.22 11.29
N ALA A 77 -12.50 -7.96 11.20
CA ALA A 77 -13.17 -7.79 9.90
C ALA A 77 -12.61 -6.59 9.12
N ALA A 78 -12.31 -5.47 9.81
CA ALA A 78 -11.74 -4.29 9.17
C ALA A 78 -10.31 -4.56 8.67
N VAL A 79 -9.48 -5.25 9.46
CA VAL A 79 -8.12 -5.65 9.05
C VAL A 79 -8.16 -6.56 7.82
N LEU A 80 -9.06 -7.54 7.80
CA LEU A 80 -9.24 -8.42 6.65
C LEU A 80 -9.74 -7.66 5.41
N LEU A 81 -10.68 -6.73 5.58
CA LEU A 81 -11.16 -5.88 4.50
C LEU A 81 -10.02 -5.04 3.91
N VAL A 82 -9.19 -4.44 4.77
CA VAL A 82 -8.01 -3.67 4.35
C VAL A 82 -7.03 -4.57 3.60
N ALA A 83 -6.76 -5.79 4.08
CA ALA A 83 -5.88 -6.72 3.39
C ALA A 83 -6.37 -7.06 1.97
N VAL A 84 -7.67 -7.36 1.81
CA VAL A 84 -8.29 -7.61 0.50
C VAL A 84 -8.24 -6.37 -0.39
N ALA A 85 -8.48 -5.19 0.16
CA ALA A 85 -8.42 -3.94 -0.58
C ALA A 85 -6.99 -3.63 -1.06
N LEU A 86 -5.98 -3.89 -0.22
CA LEU A 86 -4.57 -3.72 -0.58
C LEU A 86 -4.16 -4.69 -1.69
N ASP A 87 -4.57 -5.95 -1.61
CA ASP A 87 -4.30 -6.97 -2.64
C ASP A 87 -4.85 -6.53 -4.00
N ALA A 88 -6.13 -6.16 -4.05
CA ALA A 88 -6.77 -5.65 -5.27
C ALA A 88 -6.15 -4.35 -5.78
N ALA A 89 -5.70 -3.47 -4.87
CA ALA A 89 -5.02 -2.23 -5.24
C ALA A 89 -3.63 -2.49 -5.86
N LEU A 90 -2.89 -3.47 -5.35
CA LEU A 90 -1.61 -3.89 -5.92
C LEU A 90 -1.82 -4.46 -7.34
N ASP A 91 -2.78 -5.36 -7.52
CA ASP A 91 -3.14 -5.91 -8.83
C ASP A 91 -3.56 -4.81 -9.81
N ALA A 92 -4.44 -3.91 -9.38
CA ALA A 92 -4.86 -2.77 -10.19
C ALA A 92 -3.66 -1.87 -10.55
N SER A 93 -2.77 -1.60 -9.60
CA SER A 93 -1.57 -0.79 -9.85
C SER A 93 -0.66 -1.44 -10.89
N LEU A 94 -0.51 -2.76 -10.88
CA LEU A 94 0.28 -3.51 -11.86
C LEU A 94 -0.36 -3.44 -13.25
N VAL A 95 -1.68 -3.65 -13.34
CA VAL A 95 -2.43 -3.57 -14.60
C VAL A 95 -2.37 -2.15 -15.18
N LEU A 96 -2.49 -1.11 -14.35
CA LEU A 96 -2.36 0.29 -14.79
C LEU A 96 -0.92 0.66 -15.18
N ALA A 97 0.07 0.09 -14.49
CA ALA A 97 1.48 0.34 -14.77
C ALA A 97 1.92 -0.31 -16.08
N LYS A 98 1.36 -1.47 -16.43
CA LYS A 98 1.64 -2.13 -17.70
C LYS A 98 1.02 -1.33 -18.84
N ARG A 99 1.87 -0.57 -19.56
CA ARG A 99 1.47 0.07 -20.82
C ARG A 99 1.70 -0.90 -21.97
N GLU A 100 0.65 -1.12 -22.76
CA GLU A 100 0.74 -1.87 -24.01
C GLU A 100 0.58 -0.86 -25.15
N GLU A 101 1.56 -0.79 -26.05
CA GLU A 101 1.51 0.01 -27.27
C GLU A 101 1.59 -0.95 -28.45
N GLY A 102 0.56 -0.98 -29.30
CA GLY A 102 0.53 -1.88 -30.46
C GLY A 102 0.35 -3.37 -30.15
N GLY A 103 -0.06 -3.74 -28.94
CA GLY A 103 -0.24 -5.15 -28.52
C GLY A 103 1.03 -5.80 -27.94
N GLU A 104 2.12 -5.03 -27.83
CA GLU A 104 3.36 -5.47 -27.19
C GLU A 104 3.53 -4.78 -25.82
N PRO A 105 4.00 -5.50 -24.78
CA PRO A 105 4.27 -4.91 -23.48
C PRO A 105 5.46 -3.93 -23.55
N VAL A 106 5.21 -2.64 -23.35
CA VAL A 106 6.27 -1.62 -23.34
C VAL A 106 6.86 -1.56 -21.94
N SER A 107 8.08 -2.11 -21.78
CA SER A 107 8.82 -1.96 -20.53
C SER A 107 9.37 -0.55 -20.42
N ALA A 108 9.04 0.18 -19.34
CA ALA A 108 9.57 1.52 -19.10
C ALA A 108 11.12 1.58 -18.96
N LEU A 109 11.77 0.42 -18.86
CA LEU A 109 13.23 0.29 -18.78
C LEU A 109 13.91 -0.06 -20.12
N SER A 110 13.17 -0.33 -21.21
CA SER A 110 13.76 -0.73 -22.49
C SER A 110 14.24 0.44 -23.37
N SER A 111 14.10 1.69 -22.94
CA SER A 111 14.51 2.87 -23.74
C SER A 111 15.99 3.28 -23.59
N THR A 112 16.84 2.45 -22.97
CA THR A 112 18.29 2.67 -22.98
C THR A 112 18.96 1.56 -23.77
N GLY A 113 18.76 1.57 -25.08
CA GLY A 113 19.38 0.59 -25.96
C GLY A 113 18.95 0.66 -27.41
N GLU A 114 18.55 1.83 -27.92
CA GLU A 114 18.52 2.02 -29.37
C GLU A 114 19.96 2.06 -29.89
N ALA A 115 20.23 1.06 -30.72
CA ALA A 115 21.51 0.77 -31.33
C ALA A 115 22.04 1.98 -32.12
N SER A 116 23.00 2.69 -31.55
CA SER A 116 24.07 3.29 -32.35
C SER A 116 25.07 2.20 -32.66
N SER A 117 24.98 1.67 -33.88
CA SER A 117 26.05 0.99 -34.58
C SER A 117 27.32 1.85 -34.54
N ASP A 118 28.27 1.49 -33.68
CA ASP A 118 29.66 1.91 -33.84
C ASP A 118 30.56 0.79 -33.32
N GLU A 119 31.48 0.38 -34.19
CA GLU A 119 32.40 -0.73 -33.98
C GLU A 119 33.36 -0.41 -32.83
N GLY A 120 33.54 -1.34 -31.89
CA GLY A 120 34.74 -1.36 -31.03
C GLY A 120 34.63 -0.81 -29.61
N ARG A 121 33.62 -1.20 -28.82
CA ARG A 121 33.65 -1.04 -27.35
C ARG A 121 33.47 -2.39 -26.65
N GLU A 122 34.54 -2.86 -26.00
CA GLU A 122 34.49 -4.04 -25.14
C GLU A 122 33.47 -3.85 -24.00
N PRO A 123 32.73 -4.90 -23.62
CA PRO A 123 31.75 -4.82 -22.55
C PRO A 123 32.44 -4.57 -21.21
N ALA A 124 32.01 -3.53 -20.49
CA ALA A 124 32.41 -3.30 -19.12
C ALA A 124 31.85 -4.42 -18.23
N VAL A 125 32.73 -5.32 -17.79
CA VAL A 125 32.43 -6.38 -16.83
C VAL A 125 32.42 -5.76 -15.43
N ALA A 126 31.24 -5.67 -14.80
CA ALA A 126 31.13 -5.27 -13.39
C ALA A 126 31.57 -6.46 -12.50
N ASP A 127 32.71 -6.32 -11.80
CA ASP A 127 33.37 -7.38 -11.02
C ASP A 127 32.70 -7.71 -9.67
N GLY A 128 31.38 -7.55 -9.56
CA GLY A 128 30.62 -7.74 -8.32
C GLY A 128 30.46 -9.19 -7.84
N GLY A 129 31.47 -10.05 -8.02
CA GLY A 129 31.48 -11.44 -7.57
C GLY A 129 32.86 -11.88 -7.09
N ASN A 130 32.95 -12.24 -5.80
CA ASN A 130 34.16 -12.80 -5.18
C ASN A 130 34.51 -14.15 -5.81
N ARG A 131 35.52 -14.19 -6.69
CA ARG A 131 36.09 -15.44 -7.21
C ARG A 131 37.04 -16.03 -6.18
N SER A 132 36.55 -16.95 -5.36
CA SER A 132 37.41 -17.94 -4.70
C SER A 132 37.88 -18.95 -5.74
N ASP A 133 38.97 -18.66 -6.44
CA ASP A 133 39.57 -19.56 -7.43
C ASP A 133 40.42 -20.62 -6.72
N GLY A 134 39.73 -21.61 -6.12
CA GLY A 134 40.33 -22.85 -5.66
C GLY A 134 40.57 -23.81 -6.82
N SER A 135 41.61 -23.55 -7.62
CA SER A 135 42.05 -24.46 -8.69
C SER A 135 42.78 -25.67 -8.09
N PHE A 136 42.02 -26.70 -7.69
CA PHE A 136 42.55 -28.06 -7.53
C PHE A 136 42.68 -28.68 -8.93
N ARG A 137 43.88 -28.60 -9.52
CA ARG A 137 44.22 -29.33 -10.76
C ARG A 137 44.82 -30.68 -10.40
N THR A 138 43.99 -31.72 -10.42
CA THR A 138 44.44 -33.09 -10.60
C THR A 138 44.84 -33.26 -12.06
N GLN A 139 46.14 -33.30 -12.36
CA GLN A 139 46.66 -33.59 -13.69
C GLN A 139 46.90 -35.11 -13.79
N THR A 140 46.06 -35.79 -14.55
CA THR A 140 46.22 -37.20 -14.93
C THR A 140 46.71 -37.33 -16.38
N GLY A 141 47.67 -38.24 -16.60
CA GLY A 141 48.08 -38.76 -17.92
C GLY A 141 49.21 -37.96 -18.56
N GLY A 142 50.26 -38.55 -19.13
CA GLY A 142 50.44 -39.87 -19.72
C GLY A 142 51.30 -39.69 -20.97
N GLU A 143 52.32 -40.53 -21.10
CA GLU A 143 53.37 -40.69 -22.12
C GLU A 143 53.13 -40.15 -23.56
N ASN A 144 54.18 -39.63 -24.20
CA ASN A 144 54.76 -40.23 -25.43
C ASN A 144 55.89 -39.38 -26.07
N ARG A 145 57.01 -40.08 -26.35
CA ARG A 145 58.22 -39.74 -27.14
C ARG A 145 59.27 -38.81 -26.54
#